data_AF-A0A1V0HV48-F1
#
_entry.id   AF-A0A1V0HV48-F1
#
_cell.length_a   1.000
_cell.length_b   1.000
_cell.length_c   1.000
_cell.angle_alpha   90.00
_cell.angle_beta   90.00
_cell.angle_gamma   90.00
#
_symmetry.space_group_name_H-M   'P 1'
#
loop_
_entity.id
_entity.type
_entity.pdbx_description
1 polymer ?
#
loop_
_entity_poly.entity_id
_entity_poly.type
_entity_poly.pdbx_seq_one_letter_code
_entity_poly.pdbx_strand_id
1 'polypeptide(L)'
;MNRIVRSALFKRQLLDITASYRERAGTAIALKFVDQIESSIGFIAATPLACAIYTQLEGKDFRKWGLKDFPVSVFFRLDESGTIILEALYAHRMDIGQRLPKDIE
;
A
#
# COMPACT_ATOMS: atom_id res chain seq x y z
N MET A 1 12.63 10.53 10.74
CA MET A 1 11.85 10.12 9.55
C MET A 1 11.93 8.61 9.48
N ASN A 2 10.81 7.89 9.55
CA ASN A 2 10.83 6.43 9.52
C ASN A 2 11.32 5.95 8.15
N ARG A 3 12.17 4.91 8.15
CA ARG A 3 12.63 4.30 6.90
C ARG A 3 11.44 3.65 6.21
N ILE A 4 11.29 3.88 4.90
CA ILE A 4 10.23 3.29 4.08
C ILE A 4 10.85 2.40 3.02
N VAL A 5 10.39 1.16 2.94
CA VAL A 5 10.75 0.20 1.90
C VAL A 5 9.48 -0.13 1.10
N ARG A 6 9.56 0.04 -0.23
CA ARG A 6 8.49 -0.38 -1.15
C ARG A 6 8.82 -1.78 -1.67
N SER A 7 7.94 -2.75 -1.41
CA SER A 7 8.10 -4.12 -1.94
C SER A 7 8.07 -4.13 -3.47
N ALA A 8 8.56 -5.21 -4.08
CA ALA A 8 8.46 -5.40 -5.54
C ALA A 8 7.00 -5.43 -6.02
N LEU A 9 6.11 -6.08 -5.25
CA LEU A 9 4.68 -6.15 -5.54
C LEU A 9 4.04 -4.76 -5.52
N PHE A 10 4.30 -3.98 -4.47
CA PHE A 10 3.79 -2.61 -4.35
C PHE A 10 4.20 -1.75 -5.55
N LYS A 11 5.48 -1.79 -5.93
CA LYS A 11 6.00 -1.02 -7.08
C LYS A 11 5.31 -1.42 -8.37
N ARG A 12 5.17 -2.73 -8.64
CA ARG A 12 4.48 -3.23 -9.83
C ARG A 12 3.02 -2.77 -9.87
N GLN A 13 2.28 -2.95 -8.78
CA GLN A 13 0.88 -2.54 -8.70
C GLN A 13 0.70 -1.03 -8.87
N LEU A 14 1.61 -0.22 -8.31
CA LEU A 14 1.54 1.22 -8.48
C LEU A 14 1.64 1.60 -9.96
N LEU A 15 2.55 0.97 -10.72
CA LEU A 15 2.68 1.18 -12.15
C LEU A 15 1.42 0.72 -12.90
N ASP A 16 0.98 -0.52 -12.66
CA ASP A 16 -0.17 -1.12 -13.35
C ASP A 16 -1.46 -0.34 -13.14
N ILE A 17 -1.74 0.05 -11.89
CA ILE A 17 -2.96 0.78 -11.53
C ILE A 17 -2.91 2.21 -12.09
N THR A 18 -1.76 2.88 -12.02
CA THR A 18 -1.58 4.22 -12.61
C THR A 18 -1.78 4.19 -14.11
N ALA A 19 -1.19 3.20 -14.81
CA ALA A 19 -1.37 3.02 -16.24
C ALA A 19 -2.84 2.76 -16.58
N SER A 20 -3.52 1.88 -15.83
CA SER A 20 -4.96 1.61 -16.00
C SER A 20 -5.81 2.88 -15.80
N TYR A 21 -5.52 3.72 -14.79
CA TYR A 21 -6.23 4.99 -14.62
C TYR A 21 -5.99 5.95 -15.78
N ARG A 22 -4.76 6.04 -16.27
CA ARG A 22 -4.42 6.90 -17.41
C ARG A 22 -5.19 6.48 -18.66
N GLU A 23 -5.25 5.18 -18.95
CA GLU A 23 -5.91 4.62 -20.12
C GLU A 23 -7.44 4.73 -20.05
N ARG A 24 -8.03 4.50 -18.88
CA ARG A 24 -9.50 4.43 -18.72
C ARG A 24 -10.17 5.73 -18.34
N ALA A 25 -9.49 6.57 -17.57
CA ALA A 25 -10.05 7.78 -16.95
C ALA A 25 -9.25 9.05 -17.29
N GLY A 26 -8.14 8.92 -18.02
CA GLY A 26 -7.31 10.02 -18.47
C GLY A 26 -6.19 10.40 -17.50
N THR A 27 -5.22 11.17 -18.01
CA THR A 27 -4.00 11.55 -17.30
C THR A 27 -4.26 12.32 -16.00
N ALA A 28 -5.27 13.20 -15.97
CA ALA A 28 -5.59 13.98 -14.78
C ALA A 28 -5.96 13.09 -13.57
N ILE A 29 -6.73 12.02 -13.82
CA ILE A 29 -7.12 11.07 -12.77
C ILE A 29 -5.93 10.21 -12.34
N ALA A 30 -5.07 9.80 -13.27
CA ALA A 30 -3.86 9.06 -12.97
C ALA A 30 -2.89 9.87 -12.08
N LEU A 31 -2.71 11.16 -12.36
CA LEU A 31 -1.89 12.06 -11.51
C LEU A 31 -2.50 12.20 -10.12
N LYS A 32 -3.82 12.44 -10.03
CA LYS A 32 -4.53 12.51 -8.76
C LYS A 32 -4.36 11.22 -7.93
N PHE A 33 -4.32 10.07 -8.58
CA PHE A 33 -4.07 8.79 -7.91
C PHE A 33 -2.66 8.74 -7.30
N VAL A 34 -1.63 9.10 -8.07
CA VAL A 34 -0.24 9.15 -7.59
C VAL A 34 -0.10 10.13 -6.43
N ASP A 35 -0.71 11.31 -6.52
CA ASP A 35 -0.69 12.31 -5.45
C ASP A 35 -1.33 11.79 -4.15
N GLN A 36 -2.45 11.05 -4.26
CA GLN A 36 -3.09 10.42 -3.11
C GLN A 36 -2.24 9.29 -2.51
N ILE A 37 -1.50 8.54 -3.32
CA ILE A 37 -0.54 7.53 -2.84
C ILE A 37 0.57 8.21 -2.03
N GLU A 38 1.22 9.22 -2.58
CA GLU A 38 2.33 9.89 -1.90
C GLU A 38 1.87 10.62 -0.62
N SER A 39 0.69 11.25 -0.64
CA SER A 39 0.08 11.82 0.56
C SER A 39 -0.20 10.77 1.64
N SER A 40 -0.74 9.61 1.24
CA SER A 40 -0.98 8.49 2.16
C SER A 40 0.31 7.93 2.74
N ILE A 41 1.35 7.78 1.93
CA ILE A 41 2.68 7.34 2.38
C ILE A 41 3.26 8.36 3.38
N GLY A 42 3.11 9.66 3.11
CA GLY A 42 3.51 10.72 4.03
C GLY A 42 2.81 10.63 5.39
N PHE A 43 1.50 10.39 5.40
CA PHE A 43 0.75 10.15 6.64
C PHE A 43 1.25 8.90 7.38
N ILE A 44 1.37 7.77 6.68
CA ILE A 44 1.87 6.52 7.27
C ILE A 44 3.29 6.70 7.85
N ALA A 45 4.14 7.47 7.18
CA ALA A 45 5.50 7.75 7.64
C ALA A 45 5.53 8.57 8.93
N ALA A 46 4.59 9.50 9.10
CA ALA A 46 4.48 10.37 10.26
C ALA A 46 3.83 9.66 11.46
N THR A 47 2.81 8.84 11.22
CA THR A 47 1.96 8.25 12.27
C THR A 47 1.59 6.79 11.96
N PRO A 48 2.56 5.87 11.79
CA PRO A 48 2.27 4.50 11.32
C PRO A 48 1.37 3.71 12.29
N LEU A 49 1.48 3.97 13.59
CA LEU A 49 0.68 3.32 14.63
C LEU A 49 -0.77 3.82 14.71
N ALA A 50 -1.06 4.98 14.11
CA ALA A 50 -2.44 5.49 13.99
C ALA A 50 -3.26 4.71 12.95
N CYS A 51 -2.60 3.99 12.04
CA CYS A 51 -3.28 3.08 11.12
C CYS A 51 -3.65 1.79 11.85
N ALA A 52 -4.93 1.45 11.93
CA ALA A 52 -5.38 0.24 12.62
C ALA A 52 -4.76 -1.04 12.01
N ILE A 53 -4.54 -2.04 12.86
CA ILE A 53 -4.17 -3.39 12.43
C ILE A 53 -5.38 -3.96 11.68
N TYR A 54 -5.14 -4.37 10.44
CA TYR A 54 -6.15 -4.97 9.57
C TYR A 54 -6.19 -6.49 9.73
N THR A 55 -5.02 -7.11 9.80
CA THR A 55 -4.88 -8.56 9.94
C THR A 55 -3.51 -8.90 10.52
N GLN A 56 -3.35 -10.13 10.98
CA GLN A 56 -2.08 -10.69 11.43
C GLN A 56 -1.77 -11.93 10.59
N LEU A 57 -0.59 -11.98 10.00
CA LEU A 57 -0.13 -13.10 9.18
C LEU A 57 1.27 -13.48 9.65
N GLU A 58 1.49 -14.77 9.94
CA GLU A 58 2.80 -15.29 10.35
C GLU A 58 3.42 -14.52 11.53
N GLY A 59 2.58 -14.13 12.50
CA GLY A 59 3.00 -13.36 13.68
C GLY A 59 3.34 -11.89 13.40
N LYS A 60 3.10 -11.38 12.18
CA LYS A 60 3.34 -9.99 11.80
C LYS A 60 2.03 -9.22 11.69
N ASP A 61 2.01 -8.03 12.28
CA ASP A 61 0.86 -7.13 12.22
C ASP A 61 0.85 -6.34 10.92
N PHE A 62 -0.18 -6.57 10.12
CA PHE A 62 -0.39 -5.81 8.90
C PHE A 62 -1.45 -4.74 9.10
N ARG A 63 -1.17 -3.56 8.58
CA ARG A 63 -1.98 -2.35 8.67
C ARG A 63 -2.44 -1.92 7.29
N LYS A 64 -3.55 -1.20 7.26
CA LYS A 64 -4.15 -0.70 6.02
C LYS A 64 -4.52 0.77 6.16
N TRP A 65 -4.26 1.55 5.12
CA TRP A 65 -4.75 2.92 4.98
C TRP A 65 -5.52 3.10 3.67
N GLY A 66 -6.77 3.53 3.74
CA GLY A 66 -7.61 3.78 2.56
C GLY A 66 -7.27 5.09 1.88
N LEU A 67 -7.21 5.10 0.54
CA LEU A 67 -7.10 6.34 -0.22
C LEU A 67 -8.47 7.04 -0.23
N LYS A 68 -8.46 8.37 -0.06
CA LYS A 68 -9.69 9.18 0.08
C LYS A 68 -10.61 9.10 -1.14
N ASP A 69 -10.03 9.16 -2.34
CA ASP A 69 -10.76 9.30 -3.60
C ASP A 69 -10.69 8.05 -4.50
N PHE A 70 -10.06 6.98 -4.02
CA PHE A 70 -9.79 5.79 -4.82
C PHE A 70 -10.15 4.53 -4.03
N PRO A 71 -10.74 3.50 -4.68
CA PRO A 71 -11.12 2.23 -4.04
C PRO A 71 -9.89 1.33 -3.83
N VAL A 72 -8.79 1.92 -3.38
CA VAL A 72 -7.47 1.32 -3.17
C VAL A 72 -7.00 1.67 -1.77
N SER A 73 -6.23 0.79 -1.15
CA SER A 73 -5.63 1.01 0.15
C SER A 73 -4.16 0.66 0.10
N VAL A 74 -3.34 1.40 0.84
CA VAL A 74 -1.94 1.02 1.10
C VAL A 74 -1.94 -0.05 2.19
N PHE A 75 -1.39 -1.21 1.86
CA PHE A 75 -1.19 -2.31 2.79
C PHE A 75 0.29 -2.40 3.18
N PHE A 76 0.57 -2.40 4.47
CA PHE A 76 1.94 -2.29 4.97
C PHE A 76 2.08 -2.95 6.33
N ARG A 77 3.33 -3.16 6.74
CA ARG A 77 3.69 -3.59 8.09
C ARG A 77 4.87 -2.78 8.62
N LEU A 78 5.11 -2.93 9.91
CA LEU A 78 6.34 -2.49 10.56
C LEU A 78 7.22 -3.72 10.80
N ASP A 79 8.51 -3.63 10.56
CA ASP A 79 9.45 -4.62 11.07
C ASP A 79 9.88 -4.27 12.51
N GLU A 80 10.67 -5.16 13.13
CA GLU A 80 11.18 -4.99 14.50
C GLU A 80 12.03 -3.73 14.67
N SER A 81 12.64 -3.24 13.60
CA SER A 81 13.43 -2.00 13.60
C SER A 81 12.59 -0.73 13.48
N GLY A 82 11.26 -0.86 13.32
CA GLY A 82 10.35 0.24 13.05
C GLY A 82 10.37 0.72 11.59
N THR A 83 11.00 -0.04 10.68
CA THR A 83 10.95 0.24 9.24
C THR A 83 9.55 -0.07 8.71
N ILE A 84 9.00 0.87 7.96
CA ILE A 84 7.71 0.74 7.28
C ILE A 84 7.94 0.00 5.96
N ILE A 85 7.30 -1.15 5.80
CA ILE A 85 7.37 -1.96 4.58
C ILE A 85 6.02 -1.88 3.89
N LEU A 86 5.96 -1.17 2.77
CA LEU A 86 4.78 -1.06 1.91
C LEU A 86 4.70 -2.32 1.06
N GLU A 87 3.78 -3.21 1.41
CA GLU A 87 3.70 -4.57 0.89
C GLU A 87 2.89 -4.63 -0.41
N ALA A 88 1.74 -3.95 -0.46
CA ALA A 88 0.86 -3.99 -1.61
C ALA A 88 -0.10 -2.79 -1.68
N LEU A 89 -0.67 -2.58 -2.86
CA LEU A 89 -1.90 -1.82 -3.05
C LEU A 89 -3.08 -2.79 -3.07
N TYR A 90 -4.02 -2.57 -2.17
CA TYR A 90 -5.20 -3.40 -2.00
C TYR A 90 -6.43 -2.73 -2.62
N ALA A 91 -6.98 -3.30 -3.69
CA ALA A 91 -8.32 -2.95 -4.16
C ALA A 91 -9.34 -3.95 -3.58
N HIS A 92 -10.57 -3.52 -3.26
CA HIS A 92 -11.60 -4.32 -2.56
C HIS A 92 -11.97 -5.68 -3.23
N ARG A 93 -11.49 -5.95 -4.45
CA ARG A 93 -11.65 -7.23 -5.17
C ARG A 93 -10.44 -8.17 -5.09
N MET A 94 -9.41 -7.84 -4.31
CA MET A 94 -8.21 -8.67 -4.18
C MET A 94 -8.29 -9.58 -2.97
N ASP A 95 -8.05 -10.88 -3.14
CA ASP A 95 -7.73 -11.78 -2.04
C ASP A 95 -6.23 -11.65 -1.72
N ILE A 96 -5.89 -11.13 -0.53
CA ILE A 96 -4.50 -10.93 -0.08
C ILE A 96 -3.84 -12.26 0.27
N GLY A 97 -4.58 -13.21 0.86
CA GLY A 97 -4.04 -14.47 1.36
C GLY A 97 -3.45 -15.35 0.25
N GLN A 98 -3.94 -15.20 -0.97
CA GLN A 98 -3.41 -15.90 -2.15
C GLN A 98 -2.28 -15.15 -2.87
N ARG A 99 -2.04 -13.86 -2.55
CA ARG A 99 -1.14 -12.97 -3.33
C ARG A 99 0.08 -12.49 -2.56
N LEU A 100 0.08 -12.60 -1.23
CA LEU A 100 1.33 -12.51 -0.50
C LEU A 100 2.18 -13.74 -0.88
N PRO A 101 3.43 -13.55 -1.29
CA PRO A 101 4.30 -14.68 -1.59
C PRO A 101 4.34 -15.58 -0.36
N LYS A 102 4.15 -16.89 -0.56
CA LYS A 102 4.33 -17.91 0.49
C LYS A 102 5.79 -18.05 0.95
N ASP A 103 6.69 -17.27 0.35
CA ASP A 103 8.13 -17.29 0.60
C ASP A 103 8.51 -16.12 1.52
N ILE A 104 7.87 -16.06 2.69
CA ILE A 104 8.42 -15.34 3.85
C ILE A 104 9.02 -16.42 4.76
N GLU A 105 10.14 -16.99 4.31
CA GLU A 105 11.10 -17.67 5.21
C GLU A 105 12.11 -16.65 5.74
#